data_AF-A0A1Y4UE43-F1
#
_entry.id   AF-A0A1Y4UE43-F1
#
_cell.length_a   1.000
_cell.length_b   1.000
_cell.length_c   1.000
_cell.angle_alpha   90.00
_cell.angle_beta   90.00
_cell.angle_gamma   90.00
#
_symmetry.space_group_name_H-M   'P 1'
#
loop_
_entity.id
_entity.type
_entity.pdbx_description
1 polymer ?
#
loop_
_entity_poly.entity_id
_entity_poly.type
_entity_poly.pdbx_seq_one_letter_code
_entity_poly.pdbx_strand_id
1 'polypeptide(L)' 'MKSLGSRDRLNKANEFIDNTNIYMPEYDDTLVRKLIRNVIAVSESKIEICFQNGVVVEENVSFIH' A
#
# COMPACT_ATOMS: atom_id res chain seq x y z
N MET A 1 24.45 -2.28 -40.22
CA MET A 1 23.05 -1.91 -39.89
C MET A 1 22.57 -2.68 -38.67
N LYS A 2 22.82 -2.23 -37.44
CA LYS A 2 22.08 -2.70 -36.23
C LYS A 2 22.19 -1.62 -35.15
N SER A 3 21.07 -0.94 -34.85
CA SER A 3 20.73 -0.32 -33.54
C SER A 3 19.60 0.71 -33.72
N LEU A 4 18.44 0.26 -34.21
CA LEU A 4 17.18 1.03 -34.08
C LEU A 4 16.33 0.46 -32.93
N GLY A 5 16.28 -0.87 -32.77
CA GLY A 5 15.46 -1.52 -31.74
C GLY A 5 15.82 -1.20 -30.29
N SER A 6 17.02 -0.70 -29.99
CA SER A 6 17.39 -0.28 -28.63
C SER A 6 16.85 1.12 -28.30
N ARG A 7 16.81 2.02 -29.29
CA ARG A 7 16.26 3.38 -29.11
C ARG A 7 14.74 3.34 -29.00
N ASP A 8 14.09 2.50 -29.80
CA ASP A 8 12.63 2.34 -29.75
C ASP A 8 12.17 1.75 -28.41
N ARG A 9 12.94 0.83 -27.81
CA ARG A 9 12.64 0.29 -26.48
C ARG A 9 12.82 1.32 -25.37
N LEU A 10 13.85 2.16 -25.48
CA LEU A 10 14.13 3.21 -24.50
C LEU A 10 13.08 4.32 -24.56
N ASN A 11 12.62 4.68 -25.76
CA ASN A 11 11.53 5.63 -25.96
C ASN A 11 10.21 5.10 -25.38
N LYS A 12 9.88 3.82 -25.62
CA LYS A 12 8.68 3.19 -25.02
C LYS A 12 8.75 3.10 -23.50
N ALA A 13 9.95 2.87 -22.94
CA ALA A 13 10.14 2.85 -21.49
C ALA A 13 9.94 4.25 -20.88
N ASN A 14 10.48 5.30 -21.51
CA ASN A 14 10.27 6.68 -21.08
C ASN A 14 8.80 7.08 -21.20
N GLU A 15 8.16 6.76 -22.32
CA GLU A 15 6.73 7.03 -22.53
C GLU A 15 5.85 6.29 -21.52
N PHE A 16 6.25 5.09 -21.10
CA PHE A 16 5.58 4.37 -20.00
C PHE A 16 5.78 5.08 -18.66
N ILE A 17 6.99 5.50 -18.32
CA ILE A 17 7.28 6.21 -17.06
C ILE A 17 6.54 7.56 -17.01
N ASP A 18 6.53 8.31 -18.10
CA ASP A 18 5.90 9.63 -18.17
C ASP A 18 4.36 9.54 -18.11
N ASN A 19 3.77 8.49 -18.68
CA ASN A 19 2.32 8.27 -18.68
C ASN A 19 1.81 7.48 -17.47
N THR A 20 2.70 6.78 -16.77
CA THR A 20 2.34 6.12 -15.52
C THR A 20 2.53 7.13 -14.42
N ASN A 21 1.43 7.71 -13.95
CA ASN A 21 1.42 8.47 -12.71
C ASN A 21 1.67 7.47 -11.57
N ILE A 22 2.94 7.07 -11.40
CA ILE A 22 3.38 6.19 -10.32
C ILE A 22 3.24 7.03 -9.06
N TYR A 23 2.03 7.06 -8.51
CA TYR A 23 1.82 7.41 -7.13
C TYR A 23 2.49 6.29 -6.34
N MET A 24 3.78 6.44 -6.07
CA MET A 24 4.42 5.78 -4.95
C MET A 24 3.93 6.56 -3.74
N PRO A 25 2.89 6.11 -3.02
CA PRO A 25 2.58 6.72 -1.75
C PRO A 25 3.85 6.56 -0.91
N GLU A 26 4.55 7.66 -0.70
CA GLU A 26 5.52 7.74 0.37
C GLU A 26 4.80 7.32 1.66
N TYR A 27 5.52 6.67 2.57
CA TYR A 27 4.94 6.25 3.84
C TYR A 27 4.35 7.47 4.56
N ASP A 28 3.02 7.53 4.65
CA ASP A 28 2.30 8.59 5.35
C ASP A 28 2.07 8.17 6.80
N ASP A 29 3.01 8.54 7.67
CA ASP A 29 2.95 8.29 9.11
C ASP A 29 1.66 8.84 9.74
N THR A 30 1.15 9.97 9.25
CA THR A 30 -0.05 10.59 9.79
C THR A 30 -1.28 9.76 9.48
N LEU A 31 -1.39 9.25 8.25
CA LEU A 31 -2.45 8.34 7.86
C LEU A 31 -2.38 7.02 8.63
N VAL A 32 -1.19 6.43 8.74
CA VAL A 32 -0.98 5.18 9.47
C VAL A 32 -1.40 5.31 10.93
N ARG A 33 -0.98 6.39 11.62
CA ARG A 33 -1.42 6.65 13.01
C ARG A 33 -2.93 6.83 13.13
N LYS A 34 -3.57 7.49 12.16
CA LYS A 34 -5.04 7.65 12.15
C LYS A 34 -5.75 6.31 11.99
N LEU A 35 -5.22 5.42 11.16
CA LEU A 35 -5.79 4.09 10.95
C LEU A 35 -5.59 3.20 12.19
N ILE A 36 -4.38 3.15 12.75
CA ILE A 36 -4.06 2.34 13.94
C ILE A 36 -4.90 2.74 15.16
N ARG A 37 -5.28 4.03 15.29
CA ARG A 37 -6.16 4.49 16.39
C ARG A 37 -7.52 3.78 16.45
N ASN A 38 -8.01 3.25 15.33
CA ASN A 38 -9.28 2.52 15.28
C ASN A 38 -9.11 1.01 15.50
N VAL A 39 -7.88 0.53 15.67
CA VAL A 39 -7.55 -0.87 15.98
C VAL A 39 -7.43 -1.01 17.50
N ILE A 40 -8.22 -1.92 18.06
CA ILE A 40 -8.30 -2.19 19.49
C ILE A 40 -7.71 -3.58 19.74
N ALA A 41 -6.70 -3.67 20.60
CA ALA A 41 -6.20 -4.96 21.08
C ALA A 41 -7.16 -5.51 22.13
N VAL A 42 -7.75 -6.67 21.86
CA VAL A 42 -8.75 -7.32 22.72
C VAL A 42 -8.10 -8.40 23.55
N SER A 43 -7.16 -9.13 22.95
CA SER A 43 -6.31 -10.11 23.62
C SER A 43 -4.95 -10.18 22.93
N GLU A 44 -4.06 -11.03 23.45
CA GLU A 44 -2.76 -11.29 22.83
C GLU A 44 -2.87 -11.82 21.40
N SER A 45 -4.00 -12.46 21.04
CA SER A 45 -4.21 -13.07 19.74
C SER A 45 -5.42 -12.53 18.98
N LYS A 46 -6.03 -11.42 19.44
CA LYS A 46 -7.24 -10.86 18.82
C LYS A 46 -7.20 -9.34 18.80
N ILE A 47 -7.53 -8.78 17.64
CA ILE A 47 -7.83 -7.36 17.47
C ILE A 47 -9.26 -7.15 16.99
N GLU A 48 -9.78 -5.96 17.27
CA GLU A 48 -11.04 -5.44 16.76
C GLU A 48 -10.81 -4.14 16.01
N ILE A 49 -11.50 -3.96 14.88
CA ILE A 49 -11.48 -2.73 14.10
C ILE A 49 -12.89 -2.16 14.10
N CYS A 50 -13.05 -0.99 14.70
CA CYS A 50 -14.34 -0.30 14.77
C CYS A 50 -14.40 0.80 13.72
N PHE A 51 -15.28 0.64 12.74
CA PHE A 51 -15.54 1.65 11.72
C PHE A 51 -16.53 2.70 12.23
N GLN A 52 -16.44 3.92 11.70
CA GLN A 52 -17.30 5.03 12.11
C GLN A 52 -18.80 4.78 11.87
N ASN A 53 -19.14 3.90 10.93
CA ASN A 53 -20.51 3.47 10.65
C ASN A 53 -21.01 2.38 11.63
N GLY A 54 -20.23 2.01 12.64
CA GLY A 54 -20.58 1.00 13.64
C GLY A 54 -20.29 -0.44 13.23
N VAL A 55 -19.74 -0.68 12.04
CA VAL A 55 -19.25 -2.01 11.67
C VAL A 55 -18.04 -2.36 12.53
N VAL A 56 -18.03 -3.58 13.07
CA VAL A 56 -16.91 -4.13 13.84
C VAL A 56 -16.38 -5.34 13.10
N VAL A 57 -15.06 -5.36 12.88
CA VAL A 57 -14.35 -6.50 12.31
C VAL A 57 -13.45 -7.10 13.38
N GLU A 58 -13.53 -8.40 13.56
CA GLU A 58 -12.69 -9.17 14.49
C GLU A 58 -11.67 -9.97 13.70
N GLU A 59 -10.40 -9.87 14.08
CA GLU A 59 -9.33 -10.63 13.44
C GLU A 59 -8.41 -11.30 14.46
N ASN A 60 -8.01 -12.53 14.15
CA ASN A 60 -7.01 -13.23 14.93
C ASN A 60 -5.62 -12.82 14.49
N VAL A 61 -4.76 -12.48 15.45
CA VAL A 61 -3.37 -12.10 15.20
C VAL A 61 -2.46 -13.28 15.47
N SER A 62 -1.72 -13.70 14.46
CA SER A 62 -0.61 -14.64 14.58
C SER A 62 0.71 -13.89 14.45
N PHE A 63 1.55 -13.94 15.49
CA PHE A 63 2.91 -13.41 15.39
C PHE A 63 3.79 -14.40 14.63
N ILE A 64 4.31 -13.99 13.48
CA ILE A 64 5.37 -14.72 12.78
C ILE A 64 6.68 -14.24 13.40
N HIS A 65 7.35 -15.12 14.15
CA HIS A 65 8.71 -14.89 14.67
C HIS A 65 9.75 -15.07 13.56
#